data_AF-A0A2E5JFI9-F1
#
_entry.id   AF-A0A2E5JFI9-F1
#
_cell.length_a   1.000
_cell.length_b   1.000
_cell.length_c   1.000
_cell.angle_alpha   90.00
_cell.angle_beta   90.00
_cell.angle_gamma   90.00
#
_symmetry.space_group_name_H-M   'P 1'
#
loop_
_entity.id
_entity.type
_entity.pdbx_description
1 polymer ?
#
loop_
_entity_poly.entity_id
_entity_poly.type
_entity_poly.pdbx_seq_one_letter_code
_entity_poly.pdbx_strand_id
1 'polypeptide(L)'
;MQFFKFSLLILMSLPSFAMANSYTESQCLDASYETSISHKGFPFGLTQNILGVSKEKCVITISHEKLKFIKDAWVVDVCREPVHMKKGAGAVEVIKREGLCVEGTKSSYCGELDRLKSMIQDDGLIFAQGEKEDLSSDHGKVYCAFSLLQRYLGQGIVLSRHSGSIMPQPSSSPMPETNTAPVATPIPSVEGSTGSF
;
A
#
# COMPACT_ATOMS: atom_id res chain seq x y z
N MET A 1 32.31 48.30 45.16
CA MET A 1 32.38 46.87 44.81
C MET A 1 31.33 46.11 45.61
N GLN A 2 30.18 45.81 45.03
CA GLN A 2 29.34 44.70 45.51
C GLN A 2 28.73 44.01 44.30
N PHE A 3 29.14 42.75 44.15
CA PHE A 3 28.97 41.94 42.97
C PHE A 3 27.51 41.54 42.77
N PHE A 4 27.05 41.68 41.52
CA PHE A 4 25.83 41.07 41.02
C PHE A 4 25.88 39.56 41.27
N LYS A 5 25.15 39.09 42.27
CA LYS A 5 24.86 37.67 42.49
C LYS A 5 23.73 37.24 41.55
N PHE A 6 24.00 37.21 40.25
CA PHE A 6 23.15 36.47 39.33
C PHE A 6 23.47 34.98 39.49
N SER A 7 22.55 34.28 40.14
CA SER A 7 22.59 32.82 40.25
C SER A 7 22.38 32.22 38.86
N LEU A 8 23.49 31.92 38.20
CA LEU A 8 23.59 31.22 36.92
C LEU A 8 23.33 29.71 37.10
N LEU A 9 22.24 29.35 37.79
CA LEU A 9 21.93 27.97 38.20
C LEU A 9 20.45 27.58 37.97
N ILE A 10 19.77 28.22 37.02
CA ILE A 10 18.42 27.80 36.56
C ILE A 10 18.38 27.80 35.02
N LEU A 11 19.40 27.22 34.37
CA LEU A 11 19.41 27.04 32.91
C LEU A 11 19.75 25.60 32.48
N MET A 12 19.76 24.65 33.41
CA MET A 12 20.00 23.23 33.12
C MET A 12 19.11 22.33 33.97
N SER A 13 17.91 21.99 33.47
CA SER A 13 17.19 20.75 33.81
C SER A 13 15.79 20.70 33.18
N LEU A 14 15.68 20.96 31.88
CA LEU A 14 14.54 20.45 31.11
C LEU A 14 15.09 19.49 30.07
N PRO A 15 15.05 18.17 30.34
CA PRO A 15 15.18 17.21 29.26
C PRO A 15 13.88 17.30 28.46
N SER A 16 13.87 18.09 27.40
CA SER A 16 12.86 18.00 26.35
C SER A 16 13.10 16.71 25.58
N PHE A 17 12.78 15.56 26.20
CA PHE A 17 12.49 14.33 25.48
C PHE A 17 11.19 14.57 24.73
N ALA A 18 11.28 15.27 23.59
CA ALA A 18 10.26 15.15 22.56
C ALA A 18 10.38 13.71 22.05
N MET A 19 9.66 12.79 22.71
CA MET A 19 9.36 11.49 22.13
C MET A 19 8.65 11.80 20.82
N ALA A 20 9.34 11.62 19.69
CA ALA A 20 8.69 11.53 18.40
C ALA A 20 7.79 10.30 18.46
N ASN A 21 6.53 10.50 18.85
CA ASN A 21 5.56 9.42 18.98
C ASN A 21 5.18 8.98 17.57
N SER A 22 5.85 7.94 17.08
CA SER A 22 5.43 7.24 15.88
C SER A 22 4.01 6.71 16.05
N TYR A 23 3.16 6.89 15.04
CA TYR A 23 1.81 6.36 15.12
C TYR A 23 1.78 4.82 15.10
N THR A 24 0.81 4.24 15.79
CA THR A 24 0.57 2.79 15.78
C THR A 24 -0.29 2.38 14.59
N GLU A 25 -0.28 1.09 14.24
CA GLU A 25 -1.17 0.56 13.20
C GLU A 25 -2.65 0.82 13.49
N SER A 26 -3.07 0.74 14.75
CA SER A 26 -4.43 1.06 15.17
C SER A 26 -4.76 2.54 15.00
N GLN A 27 -3.85 3.44 15.36
CA GLN A 27 -4.01 4.87 15.12
C GLN A 27 -4.14 5.17 13.62
N CYS A 28 -3.31 4.55 12.79
CA CYS A 28 -3.41 4.64 11.34
C CYS A 28 -4.77 4.14 10.84
N LEU A 29 -5.24 2.97 11.28
CA LEU A 29 -6.54 2.40 10.87
C LEU A 29 -7.73 3.26 11.32
N ASP A 30 -7.66 3.87 12.51
CA ASP A 30 -8.74 4.70 13.06
C ASP A 30 -8.73 6.16 12.58
N ALA A 31 -7.60 6.63 12.05
CA ALA A 31 -7.46 8.02 11.62
C ALA A 31 -8.41 8.38 10.46
N SER A 32 -8.76 9.67 10.42
CA SER A 32 -9.40 10.30 9.26
C SER A 32 -8.60 11.53 8.88
N TYR A 33 -8.25 11.66 7.60
CA TYR A 33 -7.45 12.77 7.09
C TYR A 33 -7.61 12.90 5.57
N GLU A 34 -7.21 14.05 5.07
CA GLU A 34 -7.06 14.34 3.65
C GLU A 34 -5.70 14.99 3.43
N THR A 35 -5.02 14.60 2.36
CA THR A 35 -3.76 15.21 1.90
C THR A 35 -3.68 15.17 0.39
N SER A 36 -2.95 16.11 -0.19
CA SER A 36 -2.75 16.23 -1.63
C SER A 36 -1.27 16.51 -1.91
N ILE A 37 -0.62 15.56 -2.56
CA ILE A 37 0.77 15.69 -3.01
C ILE A 37 0.76 16.22 -4.44
N SER A 38 1.56 17.24 -4.70
CA SER A 38 1.63 17.87 -6.02
C SER A 38 3.07 18.13 -6.40
N HIS A 39 3.47 17.66 -7.57
CA HIS A 39 4.82 17.88 -8.09
C HIS A 39 4.81 18.07 -9.62
N LYS A 40 5.94 18.56 -10.13
CA LYS A 40 6.14 18.78 -11.56
C LYS A 40 6.44 17.46 -12.27
N GLY A 41 5.80 17.23 -13.42
CA GLY A 41 6.01 16.07 -14.29
C GLY A 41 7.18 16.24 -15.27
N PHE A 42 7.91 15.15 -15.52
CA PHE A 42 8.96 15.05 -16.55
C PHE A 42 8.37 15.04 -17.98
N PRO A 43 9.05 15.53 -19.05
CA PRO A 43 10.44 16.01 -19.17
C PRO A 43 10.73 17.51 -18.97
N PHE A 44 9.73 18.38 -18.77
CA PHE A 44 9.99 19.83 -18.71
C PHE A 44 9.33 20.55 -17.53
N GLY A 45 8.70 19.82 -16.61
CA GLY A 45 7.98 20.42 -15.48
C GLY A 45 6.81 21.33 -15.86
N LEU A 46 6.39 21.29 -17.14
CA LEU A 46 5.25 22.04 -17.68
C LEU A 46 3.90 21.45 -17.26
N THR A 47 3.94 20.25 -16.70
CA THR A 47 2.76 19.48 -16.33
C THR A 47 2.84 19.17 -14.83
N GLN A 48 1.69 19.05 -14.20
CA GLN A 48 1.58 18.81 -12.77
C GLN A 48 0.91 17.45 -12.58
N ASN A 49 1.51 16.62 -11.74
CA ASN A 49 0.88 15.42 -11.21
C ASN A 49 0.34 15.79 -9.82
N ILE A 50 -0.89 15.38 -9.55
CA ILE A 50 -1.55 15.59 -8.26
C ILE A 50 -2.07 14.25 -7.78
N LEU A 51 -1.60 13.82 -6.61
CA LEU A 51 -2.07 12.65 -5.90
C LEU A 51 -2.89 13.12 -4.68
N GLY A 52 -4.18 12.84 -4.67
CA GLY A 52 -5.03 13.02 -3.50
C GLY A 52 -5.17 11.72 -2.72
N VAL A 53 -5.01 11.79 -1.40
CA VAL A 53 -5.27 10.69 -0.47
C VAL A 53 -6.27 11.19 0.56
N SER A 54 -7.45 10.57 0.57
CA SER A 54 -8.45 10.78 1.61
C SER A 54 -8.70 9.47 2.32
N LYS A 55 -8.71 9.52 3.65
CA LYS A 55 -8.99 8.38 4.49
C LYS A 55 -10.09 8.74 5.47
N GLU A 56 -11.11 7.90 5.53
CA GLU A 56 -12.15 7.95 6.54
C GLU A 56 -12.25 6.57 7.20
N LYS A 57 -11.55 6.40 8.33
CA LYS A 57 -11.46 5.11 9.04
C LYS A 57 -11.00 3.98 8.08
N CYS A 58 -11.87 3.03 7.75
CA CYS A 58 -11.56 1.91 6.85
C CYS A 58 -11.57 2.26 5.36
N VAL A 59 -12.17 3.39 4.98
CA VAL A 59 -12.31 3.75 3.57
C VAL A 59 -11.16 4.63 3.16
N ILE A 60 -10.40 4.18 2.16
CA ILE A 60 -9.29 4.91 1.55
C ILE A 60 -9.70 5.26 0.13
N THR A 61 -9.64 6.55 -0.19
CA THR A 61 -9.83 7.09 -1.53
C THR A 61 -8.51 7.64 -2.03
N ILE A 62 -8.06 7.14 -3.17
CA ILE A 62 -6.88 7.63 -3.88
C ILE A 62 -7.36 8.28 -5.17
N SER A 63 -7.05 9.54 -5.38
CA SER A 63 -7.30 10.24 -6.64
C SER A 63 -5.98 10.63 -7.27
N HIS A 64 -5.90 10.54 -8.59
CA HIS A 64 -4.70 10.91 -9.33
C HIS A 64 -5.09 11.72 -10.55
N GLU A 65 -4.51 12.91 -10.67
CA GLU A 65 -4.69 13.80 -11.80
C GLU A 65 -3.33 14.03 -12.48
N LYS A 66 -3.25 13.68 -13.77
CA LYS A 66 -2.09 13.90 -14.61
C LYS A 66 -2.49 14.65 -15.86
N LEU A 67 -1.68 15.64 -16.24
CA LEU A 67 -1.92 16.48 -17.43
C LEU A 67 -3.28 17.19 -17.44
N LYS A 68 -3.96 17.38 -16.29
CA LYS A 68 -5.36 17.87 -16.14
C LYS A 68 -6.46 17.03 -16.79
N PHE A 69 -6.13 16.13 -17.71
CA PHE A 69 -7.09 15.35 -18.50
C PHE A 69 -7.18 13.89 -18.04
N ILE A 70 -6.12 13.34 -17.45
CA ILE A 70 -6.10 11.95 -16.97
C ILE A 70 -6.48 11.99 -15.50
N LYS A 71 -7.70 11.52 -15.20
CA LYS A 71 -8.24 11.44 -13.84
C LYS A 71 -8.54 9.99 -13.53
N ASP A 72 -7.80 9.44 -12.58
CA ASP A 72 -8.09 8.14 -12.01
C ASP A 72 -8.54 8.31 -10.55
N ALA A 73 -9.39 7.39 -10.10
CA ALA A 73 -9.83 7.33 -8.71
C ALA A 73 -10.01 5.89 -8.28
N TRP A 74 -9.57 5.57 -7.06
CA TRP A 74 -9.75 4.29 -6.41
C TRP A 74 -10.42 4.49 -5.06
N VAL A 75 -11.38 3.64 -4.73
CA VAL A 75 -12.00 3.57 -3.41
C VAL A 75 -11.85 2.15 -2.88
N VAL A 76 -11.27 2.02 -1.70
CA VAL A 76 -10.95 0.74 -1.08
C VAL A 76 -11.46 0.75 0.37
N ASP A 77 -12.29 -0.22 0.73
CA ASP A 77 -12.71 -0.44 2.11
C ASP A 77 -11.91 -1.62 2.68
N VAL A 78 -10.87 -1.31 3.45
CA VAL A 78 -9.91 -2.31 3.97
C VAL A 78 -10.50 -3.22 5.05
N CYS A 79 -11.71 -2.93 5.51
CA CYS A 79 -12.41 -3.69 6.55
C CYS A 79 -13.54 -4.57 6.00
N ARG A 80 -13.71 -4.64 4.67
CA ARG A 80 -14.76 -5.44 4.03
C ARG A 80 -14.21 -6.60 3.22
N GLU A 81 -14.98 -7.68 3.19
CA GLU A 81 -14.81 -8.80 2.28
C GLU A 81 -15.78 -8.71 1.10
N PRO A 82 -15.44 -9.32 -0.07
CA PRO A 82 -14.13 -9.90 -0.39
C PRO A 82 -13.07 -8.81 -0.61
N VAL A 83 -11.78 -9.18 -0.69
CA VAL A 83 -10.72 -8.22 -1.03
C VAL A 83 -10.95 -7.65 -2.43
N HIS A 84 -11.15 -6.34 -2.53
CA HIS A 84 -11.47 -5.67 -3.79
C HIS A 84 -11.04 -4.21 -3.82
N MET A 85 -10.93 -3.64 -5.01
CA MET A 85 -10.82 -2.20 -5.21
C MET A 85 -11.90 -1.72 -6.18
N LYS A 86 -12.43 -0.52 -5.95
CA LYS A 86 -13.34 0.15 -6.86
C LYS A 86 -12.57 1.19 -7.65
N LYS A 87 -12.69 1.19 -8.98
CA LYS A 87 -11.99 2.13 -9.86
C LYS A 87 -12.98 2.98 -10.66
N GLY A 88 -12.66 4.27 -10.80
CA GLY A 88 -13.38 5.21 -11.65
C GLY A 88 -14.07 6.33 -10.86
N ALA A 89 -14.09 7.53 -11.44
CA ALA A 89 -14.77 8.70 -10.88
C ALA A 89 -16.27 8.80 -11.27
N GLY A 90 -16.72 7.96 -12.22
CA GLY A 90 -18.09 7.94 -12.76
C GLY A 90 -18.68 6.54 -12.76
N ALA A 91 -18.50 5.80 -13.85
CA ALA A 91 -18.82 4.37 -13.88
C ALA A 91 -17.80 3.62 -13.01
N VAL A 92 -18.28 3.05 -11.90
CA VAL A 92 -17.44 2.37 -10.92
C VAL A 92 -17.25 0.91 -11.33
N GLU A 93 -16.02 0.56 -11.70
CA GLU A 93 -15.59 -0.83 -11.90
C GLU A 93 -15.19 -1.44 -10.56
N VAL A 94 -15.67 -2.65 -10.25
CA VAL A 94 -15.28 -3.37 -9.03
C VAL A 94 -14.34 -4.51 -9.41
N ILE A 95 -13.10 -4.43 -8.97
CA ILE A 95 -12.03 -5.37 -9.31
C ILE A 95 -11.74 -6.22 -8.07
N LYS A 96 -12.12 -7.49 -8.10
CA LYS A 96 -12.01 -8.42 -6.98
C LYS A 96 -10.71 -9.21 -7.04
N ARG A 97 -10.18 -9.58 -5.89
CA ARG A 97 -9.04 -10.49 -5.79
C ARG A 97 -9.46 -11.92 -6.06
N GLU A 98 -8.89 -12.52 -7.09
CA GLU A 98 -9.14 -13.92 -7.46
C GLU A 98 -8.07 -14.88 -6.90
N GLY A 99 -6.89 -14.37 -6.55
CA GLY A 99 -5.78 -15.19 -6.05
C GLY A 99 -4.57 -14.37 -5.60
N LEU A 100 -3.41 -15.02 -5.48
CA LEU A 100 -2.13 -14.34 -5.27
C LEU A 100 -1.61 -13.75 -6.59
N CYS A 101 -1.00 -12.57 -6.52
CA CYS A 101 -0.28 -12.01 -7.66
C CYS A 101 1.08 -12.71 -7.80
N VAL A 102 1.17 -13.62 -8.77
CA VAL A 102 2.40 -14.32 -9.14
C VAL A 102 2.93 -13.72 -10.44
N GLU A 103 4.25 -13.56 -10.55
CA GLU A 103 4.88 -13.05 -11.77
C GLU A 103 4.40 -13.81 -13.02
N GLY A 104 4.13 -13.06 -14.10
CA GLY A 104 3.63 -13.60 -15.36
C GLY A 104 2.12 -13.83 -15.42
N THR A 105 1.39 -13.69 -14.31
CA THR A 105 -0.08 -13.81 -14.29
C THR A 105 -0.74 -12.55 -14.85
N LYS A 106 -1.60 -12.69 -15.87
CA LYS A 106 -2.37 -11.58 -16.46
C LYS A 106 -3.74 -11.43 -15.81
N SER A 107 -3.80 -11.09 -14.53
CA SER A 107 -5.08 -10.74 -13.89
C SER A 107 -5.29 -9.22 -13.89
N SER A 108 -6.53 -8.78 -14.13
CA SER A 108 -6.91 -7.36 -14.07
C SER A 108 -6.62 -6.78 -12.68
N TYR A 109 -6.87 -7.58 -11.64
CA TYR A 109 -6.58 -7.23 -10.26
C TYR A 109 -5.10 -6.92 -10.02
N CYS A 110 -4.17 -7.79 -10.46
CA CYS A 110 -2.75 -7.60 -10.21
C CYS A 110 -2.19 -6.41 -11.00
N GLY A 111 -2.62 -6.24 -12.26
CA GLY A 111 -2.22 -5.08 -13.05
C GLY A 111 -2.67 -3.76 -12.41
N GLU A 112 -3.88 -3.71 -11.86
CA GLU A 112 -4.38 -2.50 -11.17
C GLU A 112 -3.76 -2.30 -9.79
N LEU A 113 -3.46 -3.38 -9.06
CA LEU A 113 -2.70 -3.29 -7.82
C LEU A 113 -1.31 -2.71 -8.06
N ASP A 114 -0.60 -3.20 -9.07
CA ASP A 114 0.74 -2.70 -9.42
C ASP A 114 0.68 -1.23 -9.85
N ARG A 115 -0.31 -0.86 -10.69
CA ARG A 115 -0.52 0.54 -11.10
C ARG A 115 -0.78 1.46 -9.90
N LEU A 116 -1.68 1.07 -9.00
CA LEU A 116 -2.01 1.84 -7.81
C LEU A 116 -0.80 1.96 -6.89
N LYS A 117 -0.06 0.87 -6.68
CA LYS A 117 1.14 0.82 -5.84
C LYS A 117 2.23 1.75 -6.39
N SER A 118 2.58 1.62 -7.66
CA SER A 118 3.61 2.44 -8.30
C SER A 118 3.24 3.91 -8.23
N MET A 119 1.99 4.28 -8.50
CA MET A 119 1.56 5.67 -8.43
C MET A 119 1.63 6.26 -7.01
N ILE A 120 1.18 5.54 -5.97
CA ILE A 120 1.31 6.02 -4.59
C ILE A 120 2.78 6.18 -4.20
N GLN A 121 3.66 5.28 -4.66
CA GLN A 121 5.08 5.37 -4.39
C GLN A 121 5.70 6.56 -5.14
N ASP A 122 5.51 6.63 -6.44
CA ASP A 122 6.21 7.53 -7.35
C ASP A 122 5.71 8.97 -7.26
N ASP A 123 4.38 9.17 -7.21
CA ASP A 123 3.78 10.51 -7.17
C ASP A 123 3.37 10.94 -5.73
N GLY A 124 3.40 10.00 -4.78
CA GLY A 124 3.06 10.22 -3.37
C GLY A 124 4.26 10.21 -2.45
N LEU A 125 4.71 9.01 -2.06
CA LEU A 125 5.74 8.81 -1.02
C LEU A 125 7.07 9.51 -1.32
N ILE A 126 7.49 9.55 -2.60
CA ILE A 126 8.73 10.23 -2.98
C ILE A 126 8.65 11.75 -2.77
N PHE A 127 7.48 12.36 -2.94
CA PHE A 127 7.31 13.81 -2.96
C PHE A 127 6.59 14.38 -1.73
N ALA A 128 6.01 13.53 -0.89
CA ALA A 128 5.31 13.94 0.32
C ALA A 128 6.27 14.52 1.37
N GLN A 129 5.82 15.56 2.08
CA GLN A 129 6.67 16.29 3.03
C GLN A 129 6.46 15.81 4.47
N GLY A 130 7.51 15.96 5.27
CA GLY A 130 7.55 15.64 6.70
C GLY A 130 7.89 14.18 6.99
N GLU A 131 7.78 13.81 8.27
CA GLU A 131 8.21 12.51 8.79
C GLU A 131 7.18 11.42 8.51
N LYS A 132 7.63 10.24 8.06
CA LYS A 132 6.78 9.10 7.70
C LYS A 132 6.01 8.53 8.90
N GLU A 133 6.55 8.71 10.10
CA GLU A 133 6.02 8.22 11.37
C GLU A 133 5.01 9.18 12.01
N ASP A 134 4.73 10.34 11.40
CA ASP A 134 3.82 11.36 11.91
C ASP A 134 2.55 11.48 11.05
N LEU A 135 1.38 11.11 11.58
CA LEU A 135 0.08 11.25 10.88
C LEU A 135 -0.33 12.72 10.64
N SER A 136 0.33 13.68 11.28
CA SER A 136 0.09 15.09 11.01
C SER A 136 0.76 15.54 9.70
N SER A 137 1.86 14.87 9.31
CA SER A 137 2.62 15.14 8.11
C SER A 137 1.96 14.54 6.85
N ASP A 138 2.26 15.11 5.69
CA ASP A 138 1.74 14.57 4.42
C ASP A 138 2.35 13.21 4.12
N HIS A 139 3.64 13.03 4.40
CA HIS A 139 4.32 11.75 4.20
C HIS A 139 3.72 10.66 5.09
N GLY A 140 3.49 10.93 6.38
CA GLY A 140 2.90 9.94 7.28
C GLY A 140 1.47 9.58 6.93
N LYS A 141 0.66 10.52 6.44
CA LYS A 141 -0.69 10.26 5.90
C LYS A 141 -0.65 9.35 4.67
N VAL A 142 0.20 9.64 3.69
CA VAL A 142 0.32 8.80 2.48
C VAL A 142 0.87 7.42 2.84
N TYR A 143 1.88 7.34 3.71
CA TYR A 143 2.47 6.07 4.15
C TYR A 143 1.50 5.21 4.95
N CYS A 144 0.67 5.82 5.81
CA CYS A 144 -0.39 5.11 6.53
C CYS A 144 -1.37 4.47 5.53
N ALA A 145 -1.88 5.24 4.57
CA ALA A 145 -2.80 4.72 3.54
C ALA A 145 -2.15 3.60 2.72
N PHE A 146 -0.92 3.81 2.26
CA PHE A 146 -0.15 2.82 1.50
C PHE A 146 0.03 1.51 2.27
N SER A 147 0.38 1.58 3.56
CA SER A 147 0.60 0.41 4.39
C SER A 147 -0.69 -0.42 4.57
N LEU A 148 -1.83 0.24 4.77
CA LEU A 148 -3.12 -0.44 4.88
C LEU A 148 -3.52 -1.10 3.54
N LEU A 149 -3.34 -0.39 2.42
CA LEU A 149 -3.60 -0.93 1.08
C LEU A 149 -2.69 -2.13 0.76
N GLN A 150 -1.41 -2.08 1.13
CA GLN A 150 -0.47 -3.19 0.91
C GLN A 150 -0.90 -4.45 1.67
N ARG A 151 -1.39 -4.31 2.92
CA ARG A 151 -1.90 -5.44 3.71
C ARG A 151 -3.21 -5.98 3.13
N TYR A 152 -4.15 -5.09 2.81
CA TYR A 152 -5.45 -5.49 2.30
C TYR A 152 -5.37 -6.03 0.87
N LEU A 153 -4.92 -5.21 -0.08
CA LEU A 153 -4.90 -5.58 -1.50
C LEU A 153 -3.73 -6.53 -1.84
N GLY A 154 -2.54 -6.31 -1.28
CA GLY A 154 -1.37 -7.14 -1.54
C GLY A 154 -1.41 -8.46 -0.78
N GLN A 155 -1.56 -8.42 0.54
CA GLN A 155 -1.49 -9.62 1.38
C GLN A 155 -2.84 -10.32 1.57
N GLY A 156 -3.95 -9.63 1.31
CA GLY A 156 -5.29 -10.22 1.37
C GLY A 156 -5.86 -10.21 2.78
N ILE A 157 -5.29 -9.36 3.64
CA ILE A 157 -5.61 -9.30 5.06
C ILE A 157 -6.71 -8.26 5.27
N VAL A 158 -7.89 -8.74 5.69
CA VAL A 158 -8.99 -7.87 6.09
C VAL A 158 -8.70 -7.26 7.46
N LEU A 159 -8.80 -5.94 7.56
CA LEU A 159 -8.46 -5.22 8.78
C LEU A 159 -9.69 -5.02 9.66
N SER A 160 -9.51 -5.08 10.98
CA SER A 160 -10.57 -4.85 11.96
C SER A 160 -10.18 -3.75 12.92
N ARG A 161 -11.14 -2.88 13.22
CA ARG A 161 -11.00 -1.80 14.21
C ARG A 161 -11.24 -2.26 15.65
N HIS A 162 -11.87 -3.43 15.83
CA HIS A 162 -12.40 -3.86 17.13
C HIS A 162 -11.53 -4.90 17.86
N SER A 163 -10.31 -5.13 17.39
CA SER A 163 -9.36 -6.01 18.08
C SER A 163 -7.95 -5.52 17.82
N GLY A 164 -7.13 -5.39 18.88
CA GLY A 164 -5.69 -5.13 18.78
C GLY A 164 -4.89 -6.27 18.13
N SER A 165 -5.53 -7.07 17.27
CA SER A 165 -4.97 -8.17 16.52
C SER A 165 -5.53 -8.12 15.11
N ILE A 166 -4.66 -7.86 14.14
CA ILE A 166 -4.92 -8.11 12.74
C ILE A 166 -4.93 -9.61 12.57
N MET A 167 -6.12 -10.21 12.52
CA MET A 167 -6.24 -11.61 12.13
C MET A 167 -6.09 -11.66 10.60
N PRO A 168 -5.07 -12.32 10.04
CA PRO A 168 -5.16 -12.78 8.66
C PRO A 168 -6.29 -13.81 8.61
N GLN A 169 -7.50 -13.37 8.32
CA GLN A 169 -8.55 -14.32 7.95
C GLN A 169 -8.19 -14.86 6.56
N PRO A 170 -8.07 -16.19 6.40
CA PRO A 170 -7.90 -16.76 5.08
C PRO A 170 -9.07 -16.30 4.24
N SER A 171 -8.76 -15.58 3.16
CA SER A 171 -9.73 -15.18 2.16
C SER A 171 -10.61 -16.39 1.83
N SER A 172 -11.92 -16.24 2.01
CA SER A 172 -12.93 -17.27 1.72
C SER A 172 -13.02 -17.64 0.23
N SER A 173 -12.15 -17.07 -0.62
CA SER A 173 -12.00 -17.46 -2.00
C SER A 173 -11.35 -18.85 -2.08
N PRO A 174 -12.04 -19.86 -2.66
CA PRO A 174 -11.45 -21.17 -2.84
C PRO A 174 -10.18 -21.04 -3.69
N MET A 175 -9.06 -21.53 -3.17
CA MET A 175 -7.85 -21.68 -3.98
C MET A 175 -8.19 -22.58 -5.17
N PRO A 176 -7.75 -22.26 -6.40
CA PRO A 176 -7.92 -23.17 -7.52
C PRO A 176 -7.19 -24.48 -7.21
N GLU A 177 -7.95 -25.58 -7.20
CA GLU A 177 -7.40 -26.93 -7.09
C GLU A 177 -6.31 -27.11 -8.15
N THR A 178 -5.09 -27.36 -7.67
CA THR A 178 -3.99 -27.74 -8.55
C THR A 178 -4.29 -29.14 -9.05
N ASN A 179 -4.89 -29.24 -10.23
CA ASN A 179 -5.00 -30.49 -10.98
C ASN A 179 -3.59 -30.91 -11.43
N THR A 180 -2.85 -31.55 -10.52
CA THR A 180 -1.64 -32.28 -10.85
C THR A 180 -2.06 -33.54 -11.60
N ALA A 181 -2.11 -33.45 -12.93
CA ALA A 181 -2.20 -34.63 -13.77
C ALA A 181 -0.97 -35.53 -13.48
N PRO A 182 -1.14 -36.86 -13.37
CA PRO A 182 -0.02 -37.75 -13.13
C PRO A 182 0.92 -37.73 -14.34
N VAL A 183 2.18 -37.36 -14.08
CA VAL A 183 3.28 -37.46 -15.04
C VAL A 183 3.45 -38.93 -15.42
N ALA A 184 3.15 -39.26 -16.67
CA ALA A 184 3.42 -40.57 -17.24
C ALA A 184 4.94 -40.82 -17.30
N THR A 185 5.37 -41.92 -16.71
CA THR A 185 6.76 -42.37 -16.70
C THR A 185 7.17 -42.84 -18.12
N PRO A 186 8.33 -42.41 -18.67
CA PRO A 186 8.83 -42.95 -19.92
C PRO A 186 9.37 -44.38 -19.74
N ILE A 187 8.94 -45.29 -20.60
CA ILE A 187 9.46 -46.65 -20.74
C ILE A 187 10.84 -46.56 -21.43
N PRO A 188 11.91 -47.19 -20.91
CA PRO A 188 13.19 -47.21 -21.60
C PRO A 188 13.18 -48.24 -22.74
N SER A 189 13.54 -47.77 -23.94
CA SER A 189 13.80 -48.59 -25.13
C SER A 189 15.14 -49.33 -25.00
N VAL A 190 15.11 -50.66 -25.10
CA VAL A 190 16.28 -51.52 -25.15
C VAL A 190 16.75 -51.64 -26.60
N GLU A 191 17.94 -51.11 -26.91
CA GLU A 191 18.67 -51.38 -28.15
C GLU A 191 19.27 -52.79 -28.11
N GLY A 192 18.80 -53.64 -29.03
CA GLY A 192 19.30 -55.00 -29.24
C GLY A 192 20.22 -55.06 -30.47
N SER A 193 21.50 -55.25 -30.18
CA SER A 193 22.64 -55.49 -31.07
C SER A 193 22.39 -56.51 -32.19
N THR A 194 22.69 -56.12 -33.44
CA THR A 194 22.89 -57.03 -34.57
C THR A 194 24.37 -57.39 -34.67
N GLY A 195 24.71 -58.65 -34.42
CA GLY A 195 26.03 -59.23 -34.68
C GLY A 195 25.90 -60.51 -35.50
N SER A 196 26.44 -60.48 -36.71
CA SER A 196 26.57 -61.57 -37.68
C SER A 196 27.34 -62.77 -37.13
N PHE A 197 26.93 -63.99 -37.49
CA PHE A 197 27.68 -65.01 -38.25
C PHE A 197 26.73 -66.12 -38.71
#